data_AF-A0A6C0EIH8-F1
#
_entry.id   AF-A0A6C0EIH8-F1
#
_cell.length_a   1.000
_cell.length_b   1.000
_cell.length_c   1.000
_cell.angle_alpha   90.00
_cell.angle_beta   90.00
_cell.angle_gamma   90.00
#
_symmetry.space_group_name_H-M   'P 1'
#
loop_
_entity.id
_entity.type
_entity.pdbx_description
1 polymer ?
#
loop_
_entity_poly.entity_id
_entity_poly.type
_entity_poly.pdbx_seq_one_letter_code
_entity_poly.pdbx_strand_id
1 'polypeptide(L)'
;MVIDKSIWGRHMWFTLHNISLAYPNTPNKTDKENYKAFFYLIKDILPCKICSDHYKENLLKLPLTDEILSNKELFIKWVIDMHNLVNENINKKIIDYKDARKLIENNNFYNSSSNQKSYLNCISENPISNYFLIIIFLIVIFIIYKKM
;
A
#
# COMPACT_ATOMS: atom_id res chain seq x y z
N MET A 1 -22.42 -1.55 11.36
CA MET A 1 -21.02 -1.69 11.84
C MET A 1 -20.24 -0.47 11.38
N VAL A 2 -19.63 0.28 12.29
CA VAL A 2 -18.75 1.41 11.94
C VAL A 2 -17.33 0.96 12.25
N ILE A 3 -16.47 0.89 11.23
CA ILE A 3 -15.06 0.56 11.42
C ILE A 3 -14.33 1.84 11.83
N ASP A 4 -13.66 1.81 12.97
CA ASP A 4 -12.94 2.98 13.48
C ASP A 4 -11.90 3.48 12.45
N LYS A 5 -11.88 4.81 12.24
CA LYS A 5 -10.99 5.49 11.28
C LYS A 5 -9.51 5.22 11.56
N SER A 6 -9.14 5.02 12.82
CA SER A 6 -7.76 4.72 13.24
C SER A 6 -7.24 3.39 12.70
N ILE A 7 -8.15 2.43 12.43
CA ILE A 7 -7.79 1.09 11.96
C ILE A 7 -7.41 1.11 10.47
N TRP A 8 -8.12 1.87 9.64
CA TRP A 8 -7.94 1.81 8.18
C TRP A 8 -7.36 3.09 7.57
N GLY A 9 -7.58 4.26 8.18
CA GLY A 9 -7.24 5.55 7.58
C GLY A 9 -5.75 5.70 7.29
N ARG A 10 -4.89 5.30 8.23
CA ARG A 10 -3.43 5.32 8.03
C ARG A 10 -3.01 4.40 6.88
N HIS A 11 -3.57 3.20 6.81
CA HIS A 11 -3.24 2.22 5.78
C HIS A 11 -3.73 2.65 4.39
N MET A 12 -4.93 3.25 4.33
CA MET A 12 -5.44 3.83 3.09
C MET A 12 -4.50 4.92 2.58
N TRP A 13 -4.12 5.89 3.41
CA TRP A 13 -3.18 6.93 2.99
C TRP A 13 -1.81 6.37 2.61
N PHE A 14 -1.29 5.40 3.36
CA PHE A 14 -0.06 4.70 3.01
C PHE A 14 -0.14 4.09 1.60
N THR A 15 -1.25 3.40 1.28
CA THR A 15 -1.49 2.83 -0.05
C THR A 15 -1.59 3.91 -1.13
N LEU A 16 -2.38 4.97 -0.92
CA LEU A 16 -2.57 6.03 -1.91
C LEU A 16 -1.25 6.76 -2.25
N HIS A 17 -0.44 7.06 -1.23
CA HIS A 17 0.87 7.66 -1.44
C HIS A 17 1.77 6.72 -2.24
N ASN A 18 1.81 5.42 -1.91
CA ASN A 18 2.60 4.45 -2.65
C ASN A 18 2.16 4.27 -4.10
N ILE A 19 0.85 4.25 -4.36
CA ILE A 19 0.31 4.22 -5.71
C ILE A 19 0.80 5.43 -6.52
N SER A 20 0.84 6.63 -5.91
CA SER A 20 1.36 7.83 -6.56
C SER A 20 2.86 7.76 -6.86
N LEU A 21 3.66 7.18 -5.96
CA LEU A 21 5.10 6.98 -6.18
C LEU A 21 5.40 6.04 -7.35
N ALA A 22 4.54 5.03 -7.53
CA ALA A 22 4.65 4.03 -8.59
C ALA A 22 4.07 4.49 -9.94
N TYR A 23 3.38 5.63 -10.01
CA TYR A 23 2.81 6.16 -11.25
C TYR A 23 3.89 6.34 -12.34
N PRO A 24 3.63 6.16 -13.64
CA PRO A 24 4.68 6.34 -14.65
C PRO A 24 5.18 7.80 -14.75
N ASN A 25 6.46 7.99 -15.07
CA ASN A 25 7.00 9.34 -15.35
C ASN A 25 6.35 9.94 -16.62
N THR A 26 6.06 9.08 -17.61
CA THR A 26 5.41 9.40 -18.88
C THR A 26 4.15 8.52 -19.05
N PRO A 27 3.03 8.88 -18.40
CA PRO A 27 1.81 8.09 -18.41
C PRO A 27 1.10 8.17 -19.76
N ASN A 28 0.65 7.02 -20.26
CA ASN A 28 -0.21 6.94 -21.44
C ASN A 28 -1.68 7.25 -21.09
N LYS A 29 -2.56 7.29 -22.08
CA LYS A 29 -3.99 7.60 -21.88
C LYS A 29 -4.67 6.63 -20.91
N THR A 30 -4.42 5.33 -21.07
CA THR A 30 -4.98 4.28 -20.21
C THR A 30 -4.49 4.40 -18.76
N ASP A 31 -3.22 4.74 -18.55
CA ASP A 31 -2.68 5.01 -17.20
C ASP A 31 -3.47 6.13 -16.53
N LYS A 32 -3.66 7.26 -17.23
CA LYS A 32 -4.42 8.40 -16.69
C LYS A 32 -5.85 8.02 -16.35
N GLU A 33 -6.54 7.30 -17.24
CA GLU A 33 -7.93 6.86 -17.04
C GLU A 33 -8.07 5.93 -15.84
N ASN A 34 -7.19 4.93 -15.72
CA ASN A 34 -7.22 3.96 -14.63
C ASN A 34 -7.00 4.63 -13.27
N TYR A 35 -5.97 5.49 -13.18
CA TYR A 35 -5.66 6.18 -11.92
C TYR A 35 -6.74 7.18 -11.55
N LYS A 36 -7.28 7.92 -12.52
CA LYS A 36 -8.42 8.83 -12.31
C LYS A 36 -9.63 8.06 -11.79
N ALA A 37 -10.01 6.97 -12.44
CA ALA A 37 -11.14 6.14 -12.02
C ALA A 37 -10.94 5.61 -10.59
N PHE A 38 -9.77 5.05 -10.29
CA PHE A 38 -9.43 4.54 -8.96
C PHE A 38 -9.60 5.62 -7.87
N PHE A 39 -8.98 6.80 -8.05
CA PHE A 39 -9.05 7.87 -7.04
C PHE A 39 -10.45 8.47 -6.91
N TYR A 40 -11.23 8.57 -7.99
CA TYR A 40 -12.61 9.05 -7.92
C TYR A 40 -13.53 8.05 -7.21
N LEU A 41 -13.34 6.74 -7.38
CA LEU A 41 -14.17 5.71 -6.75
C LEU A 41 -14.04 5.67 -5.23
N ILE A 42 -12.89 6.11 -4.67
CA ILE A 42 -12.66 6.18 -3.22
C ILE A 42 -13.81 6.90 -2.53
N LYS A 43 -14.31 8.00 -3.13
CA LYS A 43 -15.37 8.83 -2.57
C LYS A 43 -16.64 8.05 -2.23
N ASP A 44 -16.90 6.91 -2.87
CA ASP A 44 -18.12 6.13 -2.71
C ASP A 44 -17.95 4.86 -1.86
N ILE A 45 -16.70 4.44 -1.61
CA ILE A 45 -16.39 3.17 -0.94
C ILE A 45 -15.75 3.31 0.45
N LEU A 46 -15.43 4.54 0.90
CA LEU A 46 -14.88 4.73 2.24
C LEU A 46 -15.86 4.20 3.31
N PRO A 47 -15.41 3.37 4.29
CA PRO A 47 -16.25 2.79 5.33
C PRO A 47 -16.58 3.82 6.44
N CYS A 48 -16.83 5.07 6.05
CA CYS A 48 -17.10 6.21 6.91
C CYS A 48 -17.85 7.27 6.09
N LYS A 49 -19.14 7.47 6.37
CA LYS A 49 -20.01 8.39 5.62
C LYS A 49 -19.48 9.84 5.59
N ILE A 50 -19.11 10.38 6.76
CA ILE A 50 -18.53 11.73 6.87
C ILE A 50 -17.22 11.84 6.06
N CYS A 51 -16.39 10.79 6.08
CA CYS A 51 -15.15 10.78 5.32
C CYS A 51 -15.41 10.77 3.81
N SER A 52 -16.40 9.99 3.36
CA SER A 52 -16.88 9.95 1.98
C SER A 52 -17.39 11.31 1.53
N ASP A 53 -18.25 11.96 2.32
CA ASP A 53 -18.81 13.27 1.99
C ASP A 53 -17.72 14.36 1.95
N HIS A 54 -16.81 14.39 2.93
CA HIS A 54 -15.66 15.32 2.88
C HIS A 54 -14.73 15.05 1.69
N TYR A 55 -14.50 13.79 1.31
CA TYR A 55 -13.66 13.48 0.16
C TYR A 55 -14.33 13.91 -1.15
N LYS A 56 -15.67 13.83 -1.25
CA LYS A 56 -16.45 14.39 -2.37
C LYS A 56 -16.25 15.90 -2.48
N GLU A 57 -16.37 16.62 -1.37
CA GLU A 57 -16.14 18.07 -1.32
C GLU A 57 -14.69 18.43 -1.68
N ASN A 58 -13.72 17.68 -1.17
CA ASN A 58 -12.31 17.90 -1.48
C ASN A 58 -12.00 17.64 -2.96
N LEU A 59 -12.63 16.66 -3.60
CA LEU A 59 -12.53 16.44 -5.05
C LEU A 59 -13.11 17.60 -5.88
N LEU A 60 -14.13 18.30 -5.37
CA LEU A 60 -14.65 19.50 -6.03
C LEU A 60 -13.67 20.68 -5.93
N LYS A 61 -12.99 20.82 -4.79
CA LYS A 61 -11.97 21.86 -4.56
C LYS A 61 -10.66 21.57 -5.31
N LEU A 62 -10.29 20.29 -5.39
CA LEU A 62 -9.02 19.82 -5.95
C LEU A 62 -9.28 18.66 -6.93
N PRO A 63 -9.89 18.92 -8.09
CA PRO A 63 -10.20 17.88 -9.06
C PRO A 63 -8.92 17.27 -9.63
N LEU A 64 -8.92 15.96 -9.84
CA LEU A 64 -7.81 15.27 -10.51
C LEU A 64 -7.96 15.46 -12.03
N THR A 65 -7.21 16.43 -12.58
CA THR A 65 -7.24 16.81 -14.00
C THR A 65 -6.21 16.05 -14.82
N ASP A 66 -6.33 16.11 -16.15
CA ASP A 66 -5.39 15.46 -17.07
C ASP A 66 -4.01 16.14 -17.06
N GLU A 67 -3.95 17.41 -16.65
CA GLU A 67 -2.72 18.16 -16.38
C GLU A 67 -1.99 17.61 -15.14
N ILE A 68 -2.71 17.41 -14.03
CA ILE A 68 -2.16 16.79 -12.82
C ILE A 68 -1.64 15.38 -13.12
N LEU A 69 -2.38 14.63 -13.95
CA LEU A 69 -2.02 13.29 -14.39
C LEU A 69 -0.98 13.27 -15.53
N SER A 70 -0.43 14.41 -15.94
CA SER A 70 0.53 14.47 -17.06
C SER A 70 1.88 13.86 -16.73
N ASN A 71 2.27 13.80 -15.45
CA ASN A 71 3.51 13.17 -14.99
C ASN A 71 3.43 12.76 -13.52
N LYS A 72 4.40 11.94 -13.10
CA LYS A 72 4.59 11.45 -11.73
C LYS A 72 4.54 12.55 -10.66
N GLU A 73 5.36 13.58 -10.77
CA GLU A 73 5.56 14.55 -9.70
C GLU A 73 4.31 15.39 -9.42
N LEU A 74 3.60 15.80 -10.46
CA LEU A 74 2.32 16.50 -10.30
C LEU A 74 1.27 15.62 -9.62
N PHE A 75 1.23 14.33 -9.95
CA PHE A 75 0.29 13.41 -9.33
C PHE A 75 0.60 13.14 -7.85
N ILE A 76 1.87 12.95 -7.49
CA ILE A 76 2.30 12.83 -6.09
C ILE A 76 1.91 14.09 -5.31
N LYS A 77 2.19 15.27 -5.88
CA LYS A 77 1.82 16.54 -5.25
C LYS A 77 0.32 16.62 -5.01
N TRP A 78 -0.50 16.22 -5.98
CA TRP A 78 -1.95 16.20 -5.81
C TRP A 78 -2.42 15.25 -4.69
N VAL A 79 -1.82 14.06 -4.56
CA VAL A 79 -2.17 13.13 -3.46
C VAL A 79 -1.78 13.71 -2.09
N ILE A 80 -0.64 14.41 -1.99
CA ILE A 80 -0.22 15.13 -0.78
C ILE A 80 -1.20 16.28 -0.46
N ASP A 81 -1.54 17.10 -1.45
CA ASP A 81 -2.46 18.23 -1.28
C ASP A 81 -3.86 17.74 -0.88
N MET A 82 -4.33 16.64 -1.46
CA MET A 82 -5.59 15.98 -1.08
C MET A 82 -5.57 15.47 0.37
N HIS A 83 -4.44 14.90 0.83
CA HIS A 83 -4.29 14.50 2.23
C HIS A 83 -4.26 15.72 3.17
N ASN A 84 -3.64 16.82 2.74
CA ASN A 84 -3.62 18.07 3.48
C ASN A 84 -5.02 18.72 3.61
N LEU A 85 -5.88 18.65 2.60
CA LEU A 85 -7.29 19.06 2.72
C LEU A 85 -8.01 18.24 3.81
N VAL A 86 -7.72 16.95 3.93
CA VAL A 86 -8.27 16.13 5.02
C VAL A 86 -7.68 16.55 6.37
N ASN A 87 -6.39 16.84 6.44
CA ASN A 87 -5.76 17.36 7.66
C ASN A 87 -6.42 18.66 8.13
N GLU A 88 -6.67 19.60 7.21
CA GLU A 88 -7.38 20.84 7.48
C GLU A 88 -8.76 20.58 8.08
N ASN A 89 -9.56 19.72 7.43
CA ASN A 89 -10.92 19.36 7.89
C ASN A 89 -10.95 18.76 9.30
N ILE A 90 -9.83 18.20 9.79
CA ILE A 90 -9.71 17.61 11.13
C ILE A 90 -8.72 18.37 12.03
N ASN A 91 -8.41 19.63 11.70
CA ASN A 91 -7.53 20.52 12.47
C ASN A 91 -6.14 19.94 12.76
N LYS A 92 -5.57 19.20 11.80
CA LYS A 92 -4.18 18.73 11.83
C LYS A 92 -3.27 19.66 11.04
N LYS A 93 -1.99 19.61 11.38
CA LYS A 93 -0.94 20.38 10.70
C LYS A 93 -0.90 20.04 9.20
N ILE A 94 -0.86 21.07 8.36
CA ILE A 94 -0.54 20.96 6.93
C ILE A 94 0.96 20.69 6.79
N ILE A 95 1.30 19.68 5.99
CA ILE A 95 2.69 19.27 5.76
C ILE A 95 3.10 19.81 4.38
N ASP A 96 4.24 20.51 4.31
CA ASP A 96 4.77 20.94 3.03
C ASP A 96 5.21 19.76 2.15
N TYR A 97 5.30 19.99 0.85
CA TYR A 97 5.61 18.94 -0.12
C TYR A 97 6.93 18.21 0.19
N LYS A 98 7.98 18.95 0.57
CA LYS A 98 9.31 18.38 0.78
C LYS A 98 9.32 17.45 1.99
N ASP A 99 8.69 17.86 3.08
CA ASP A 99 8.63 17.05 4.29
C ASP A 99 7.65 15.89 4.13
N ALA A 100 6.50 16.10 3.46
CA ALA A 100 5.58 15.01 3.13
C ALA A 100 6.27 13.94 2.27
N ARG A 101 7.03 14.36 1.25
CA ARG A 101 7.77 13.44 0.38
C ARG A 101 8.76 12.57 1.15
N LYS A 102 9.57 13.19 2.02
CA LYS A 102 10.51 12.45 2.90
C LYS A 102 9.78 11.46 3.80
N LEU A 103 8.65 11.85 4.39
CA LEU A 103 7.86 10.96 5.26
C LEU A 103 7.35 9.74 4.51
N ILE A 104 6.84 9.92 3.28
CA ILE A 104 6.35 8.81 2.45
C ILE A 104 7.50 7.86 2.11
N GLU A 105 8.64 8.40 1.65
CA GLU A 105 9.82 7.60 1.29
C GLU A 105 10.43 6.86 2.49
N ASN A 106 10.54 7.51 3.64
CA ASN A 106 11.04 6.89 4.86
C ASN A 106 10.15 5.75 5.32
N ASN A 107 8.82 5.92 5.29
CA ASN A 107 7.88 4.85 5.64
C ASN A 107 8.06 3.63 4.73
N ASN A 108 8.38 3.83 3.45
CA ASN A 108 8.69 2.74 2.54
C ASN A 108 10.02 2.05 2.86
N PHE A 109 11.04 2.79 3.26
CA PHE A 109 12.33 2.24 3.67
C PHE A 109 12.24 1.42 4.97
N TYR A 110 11.48 1.90 5.96
CA TYR A 110 11.22 1.13 7.19
C TYR A 110 10.44 -0.15 6.88
N ASN A 111 9.45 -0.06 6.00
CA ASN A 111 8.69 -1.24 5.56
C ASN A 111 9.54 -2.20 4.73
N SER A 112 10.46 -1.74 3.88
CA SER A 112 11.35 -2.64 3.11
C SER A 112 12.33 -3.38 4.02
N SER A 113 12.87 -2.71 5.04
CA SER A 113 13.83 -3.30 5.99
C SER A 113 13.16 -4.33 6.91
N SER A 114 11.95 -4.03 7.39
CA SER A 114 11.14 -4.98 8.18
C SER A 114 10.61 -6.13 7.32
N ASN A 115 10.17 -5.86 6.09
CA ASN A 115 9.75 -6.88 5.14
C ASN A 115 10.90 -7.77 4.68
N GLN A 116 12.14 -7.28 4.58
CA GLN A 116 13.29 -8.14 4.28
C GLN A 116 13.50 -9.16 5.40
N LYS A 117 13.35 -8.75 6.66
CA LYS A 117 13.41 -9.66 7.81
C LYS A 117 12.22 -10.63 7.82
N SER A 118 11.01 -10.15 7.53
CA SER A 118 9.82 -11.01 7.41
C SER A 118 9.91 -12.00 6.24
N TYR A 119 10.46 -11.57 5.10
CA TYR A 119 10.66 -12.38 3.89
C TYR A 119 11.71 -13.47 4.13
N LEU A 120 12.83 -13.12 4.80
CA LEU A 120 13.81 -14.10 5.27
C LEU A 120 13.18 -15.11 6.26
N ASN A 121 12.26 -14.65 7.12
CA ASN A 121 11.56 -15.53 8.04
C ASN A 121 10.59 -16.50 7.32
N CYS A 122 9.83 -16.06 6.30
CA CYS A 122 8.98 -16.99 5.54
C CYS A 122 9.75 -17.88 4.55
N ILE A 123 11.01 -17.57 4.21
CA ILE A 123 11.92 -18.53 3.54
C ILE A 123 12.47 -19.56 4.54
N SER A 124 12.55 -19.21 5.83
CA SER A 124 13.09 -20.11 6.87
C SER A 124 12.12 -21.20 7.35
N GLU A 125 10.85 -21.15 6.94
CA GLU A 125 9.91 -22.28 7.07
C GLU A 125 10.26 -23.35 6.02
N ASN A 126 11.39 -24.00 6.23
CA ASN A 126 12.02 -24.87 5.25
C ASN A 126 11.37 -26.27 5.26
N PRO A 127 10.81 -26.78 4.15
CA PRO A 127 10.21 -28.13 4.06
C PRO A 127 11.23 -29.29 4.19
N ILE A 128 12.51 -28.99 4.40
CA ILE A 128 13.61 -29.97 4.54
C ILE A 128 13.41 -30.92 5.74
N SER A 129 12.75 -30.45 6.81
CA SER A 129 12.45 -31.26 8.00
C SER A 129 11.68 -32.55 7.67
N ASN A 130 10.76 -32.51 6.70
CA ASN A 130 9.92 -33.66 6.36
C ASN A 130 10.66 -34.74 5.57
N TYR A 131 11.64 -34.38 4.74
CA TYR A 131 12.40 -35.35 3.96
C TYR A 131 13.35 -36.18 4.82
N PHE A 132 13.90 -35.60 5.89
CA PHE A 132 14.79 -36.33 6.80
C PHE A 132 14.06 -37.49 7.50
N LEU A 133 12.83 -37.26 7.96
CA LEU A 133 12.00 -38.30 8.59
C LEU A 133 11.60 -39.39 7.60
N ILE A 134 11.29 -39.01 6.35
CA ILE A 134 10.98 -39.98 5.28
C ILE A 134 12.21 -40.84 4.96
N ILE A 135 13.40 -40.24 4.86
CA ILE A 135 14.64 -40.97 4.58
C ILE A 135 14.96 -41.95 5.72
N ILE A 136 14.82 -41.55 6.98
CA ILE A 136 15.00 -42.46 8.14
C ILE A 136 14.02 -43.63 8.05
N PHE A 137 12.75 -43.37 7.75
CA PHE A 137 11.73 -44.42 7.63
C PHE A 137 12.07 -45.42 6.51
N LEU A 138 12.49 -44.93 5.34
CA LEU A 138 12.91 -45.78 4.22
C LEU A 138 14.16 -46.62 4.56
N ILE A 139 15.14 -46.03 5.27
CA ILE A 139 16.33 -46.76 5.75
C ILE A 139 15.93 -47.86 6.74
N VAL A 140 15.02 -47.58 7.67
CA VAL A 140 14.53 -48.57 8.65
C VAL A 140 13.81 -49.73 7.94
N ILE A 141 12.92 -49.42 6.98
CA ILE A 141 12.26 -50.46 6.15
C ILE A 141 13.30 -51.32 5.43
N PHE A 142 14.29 -50.69 4.80
CA PHE A 142 15.35 -51.40 4.08
C PHE A 142 16.15 -52.33 5.00
N ILE A 143 16.47 -51.90 6.23
CA ILE A 143 17.18 -52.72 7.22
C ILE A 143 16.32 -53.92 7.66
N ILE A 144 15.01 -53.73 7.87
CA ILE A 144 14.09 -54.81 8.23
C ILE A 144 14.01 -55.84 7.10
N TYR A 145 13.83 -55.38 5.86
CA TYR A 145 13.74 -56.26 4.68
C TYR A 145 15.01 -57.10 4.48
N LYS A 146 16.20 -56.53 4.75
CA LYS A 146 17.47 -57.26 4.63
C LYS A 146 17.71 -58.27 5.77
N LYS A 147 16.96 -58.18 6.88
CA LYS A 147 17.07 -59.11 8.03
C LYS A 147 16.12 -60.31 7.96
N MET A 148 15.17 -60.31 7.03
CA MET A 148 14.33 -61.47 6.69
C MET A 148 14.99 -62.29 5.59
#